data_AF-A0A1H8IUB4-F1
#
_entry.id   AF-A0A1H8IUB4-F1
#
_cell.length_a   1.000
_cell.length_b   1.000
_cell.length_c   1.000
_cell.angle_alpha   90.00
_cell.angle_beta   90.00
_cell.angle_gamma   90.00
#
_symmetry.space_group_name_H-M   'P 1'
#
loop_
_entity.id
_entity.type
_entity.pdbx_description
1 polymer ?
#
loop_
_entity_poly.entity_id
_entity_poly.type
_entity_poly.pdbx_seq_one_letter_code
_entity_poly.pdbx_strand_id
1 'polypeptide(L)'
;MPVNLKGKSTSDLLIRNLDCSVIENLHDMRKESDFSPFDSARGVFVEGNELYPGAGFHEKNHIQICIRNPNCIKGFFLPRKEVKWP
;
A
#
# COMPACT_ATOMS: atom_id res chain seq x y z
N MET A 1 6.20 15.88 13.56
CA MET A 1 6.19 15.40 12.15
C MET A 1 6.02 13.89 12.15
N PRO A 2 5.27 13.29 11.21
CA PRO A 2 5.09 11.85 11.14
C PRO A 2 6.41 11.16 10.82
N VAL A 3 6.55 9.90 11.27
CA VAL A 3 7.74 9.06 11.05
C VAL A 3 7.31 7.65 10.68
N ASN A 4 8.12 6.97 9.88
CA ASN A 4 7.92 5.55 9.58
C ASN A 4 8.43 4.70 10.74
N LEU A 5 7.69 3.65 11.10
CA LEU A 5 7.99 2.79 12.23
C LEU A 5 8.14 1.33 11.79
N LYS A 6 9.00 0.60 12.51
CA LYS A 6 9.22 -0.83 12.32
C LYS A 6 7.99 -1.64 12.71
N GLY A 7 7.81 -2.79 12.07
CA GLY A 7 6.85 -3.79 12.50
C GLY A 7 7.24 -4.42 13.85
N LYS A 8 6.26 -4.98 14.58
CA LYS A 8 6.50 -5.58 15.92
C LYS A 8 7.53 -6.71 15.93
N SER A 9 7.73 -7.39 14.80
CA SER A 9 8.57 -8.59 14.67
C SER A 9 9.51 -8.55 13.45
N THR A 10 9.71 -7.38 12.84
CA THR A 10 10.59 -7.23 11.67
C THR A 10 11.42 -5.94 11.76
N SER A 11 12.60 -5.96 11.13
CA SER A 11 13.40 -4.76 10.88
C SER A 11 12.76 -3.82 9.86
N ASP A 12 11.80 -4.31 9.09
CA ASP A 12 11.12 -3.57 8.03
C ASP A 12 10.23 -2.47 8.61
N LEU A 13 10.24 -1.32 7.94
CA LEU A 13 9.33 -0.21 8.23
C LEU A 13 7.94 -0.58 7.69
N LEU A 14 7.10 -1.22 8.50
CA LEU A 14 5.75 -1.62 8.07
C LEU A 14 4.71 -0.52 8.26
N ILE A 15 4.95 0.43 9.18
CA ILE A 15 4.03 1.52 9.47
C ILE A 15 4.56 2.78 8.80
N ARG A 16 3.95 3.16 7.67
CA ARG A 16 4.45 4.22 6.78
C ARG A 16 3.75 5.57 6.95
N ASN A 17 3.67 6.08 8.18
CA ASN A 17 2.95 7.32 8.46
C ASN A 17 3.57 8.53 7.75
N LEU A 18 4.89 8.59 7.63
CA LEU A 18 5.56 9.69 6.91
C LEU A 18 5.29 9.59 5.41
N ASP A 19 5.44 8.40 4.83
CA ASP A 19 5.21 8.22 3.38
C ASP A 19 3.75 8.54 3.03
N CYS A 20 2.79 8.10 3.86
CA CYS A 20 1.39 8.48 3.75
C CYS A 20 1.21 10.00 3.77
N SER A 21 1.81 10.69 4.74
CA SER A 21 1.71 12.15 4.85
C SER A 21 2.32 12.89 3.64
N VAL A 22 3.40 12.38 3.06
CA VAL A 22 4.01 12.96 1.85
C VAL A 22 3.08 12.80 0.64
N ILE A 23 2.48 11.62 0.49
CA ILE A 23 1.52 11.35 -0.60
C ILE A 23 0.26 12.21 -0.44
N GLU A 24 -0.31 12.29 0.77
CA GLU A 24 -1.46 13.17 1.03
C GLU A 24 -1.12 14.64 0.75
N ASN A 25 0.05 15.12 1.16
CA ASN A 25 0.47 16.49 0.87
C ASN A 25 0.59 16.76 -0.65
N LEU A 26 1.09 15.81 -1.43
CA LEU A 26 1.09 15.92 -2.89
C LEU A 26 -0.34 16.07 -3.45
N HIS A 27 -1.31 15.34 -2.91
CA HIS A 27 -2.70 15.47 -3.33
C HIS A 27 -3.29 16.83 -2.97
N ASP A 28 -2.97 17.36 -1.79
CA ASP A 28 -3.37 18.71 -1.38
C ASP A 28 -2.78 19.78 -2.30
N MET A 29 -1.48 19.71 -2.59
CA MET A 29 -0.81 20.63 -3.52
C MET A 29 -1.45 20.60 -4.92
N ARG A 30 -1.82 19.41 -5.41
CA ARG A 30 -2.52 19.28 -6.70
C ARG A 30 -3.89 19.94 -6.66
N LYS A 31 -4.63 19.77 -5.57
CA LYS A 31 -5.93 20.40 -5.37
C LYS A 31 -5.82 21.93 -5.35
N GLU A 32 -4.83 22.46 -4.63
CA GLU A 32 -4.56 23.91 -4.59
C GLU A 32 -4.12 24.48 -5.95
N SER A 33 -3.49 23.64 -6.78
CA SER A 33 -3.02 24.01 -8.12
C SER A 33 -4.02 23.69 -9.25
N ASP A 34 -5.27 23.35 -8.91
CA ASP A 34 -6.31 22.93 -9.87
C ASP A 34 -5.89 21.81 -10.85
N PHE A 35 -5.00 20.91 -10.41
CA PHE A 35 -4.63 19.72 -11.15
C PHE A 35 -5.60 18.57 -10.88
N SER A 36 -5.81 17.72 -11.90
CA SER A 36 -6.64 16.53 -11.76
C SER A 36 -6.15 15.61 -10.63
N PRO A 37 -7.04 15.08 -9.78
CA PRO A 37 -6.67 14.14 -8.73
C PRO A 37 -6.18 12.82 -9.34
N PHE A 38 -5.34 12.10 -8.60
CA PHE A 38 -5.02 10.72 -8.96
C PHE A 38 -6.11 9.78 -8.43
N ASP A 39 -6.47 8.79 -9.25
CA ASP A 39 -7.49 7.79 -8.87
C ASP A 39 -6.95 6.74 -7.89
N SER A 40 -5.65 6.46 -7.94
CA SER A 40 -5.00 5.47 -7.09
C SER A 40 -3.51 5.77 -6.90
N ALA A 41 -2.95 5.26 -5.81
CA ALA A 41 -1.52 5.18 -5.58
C ALA A 41 -1.10 3.70 -5.56
N ARG A 42 0.05 3.38 -6.15
CA ARG A 42 0.63 2.04 -6.17
C ARG A 42 2.05 2.11 -5.62
N GLY A 43 2.34 1.33 -4.58
CA GLY A 43 3.67 1.23 -3.98
C GLY A 43 4.23 -0.18 -4.10
N VAL A 44 5.52 -0.28 -4.41
CA VAL A 44 6.29 -1.52 -4.30
C VAL A 44 6.92 -1.57 -2.91
N PHE A 45 6.70 -2.66 -2.20
CA PHE A 45 7.25 -2.88 -0.86
C PHE A 45 8.23 -4.04 -0.95
N VAL A 46 9.48 -3.74 -0.61
CA VAL A 46 10.57 -4.71 -0.54
C VAL A 46 10.77 -5.07 0.92
N GLU A 47 10.46 -6.31 1.28
CA GLU A 47 10.38 -6.76 2.67
C GLU A 47 10.90 -8.19 2.81
N GLY A 48 11.43 -8.50 3.99
CA GLY A 48 12.11 -9.78 4.26
C GLY A 48 13.56 -9.80 3.75
N ASN A 49 14.17 -10.98 3.75
CA ASN A 49 15.53 -11.17 3.25
C ASN A 49 15.53 -11.41 1.74
N GLU A 50 16.70 -11.26 1.11
CA GLU A 50 16.92 -11.75 -0.26
C GLU A 50 16.59 -13.24 -0.35
N LEU A 51 15.92 -13.65 -1.43
CA LEU A 51 15.45 -15.03 -1.59
C LEU A 51 16.62 -16.03 -1.78
N TYR A 52 17.73 -15.55 -2.32
CA TYR A 52 19.00 -16.23 -2.50
C TYR A 52 20.12 -15.18 -2.65
N PRO A 53 21.41 -15.54 -2.48
CA PRO A 53 22.51 -14.58 -2.52
C PRO A 53 22.53 -13.74 -3.80
N GLY A 54 22.44 -12.41 -3.65
CA GLY A 54 22.44 -11.45 -4.75
C GLY A 54 21.07 -11.26 -5.42
N ALA A 55 19.99 -11.77 -4.85
CA ALA A 55 18.65 -11.62 -5.43
C ALA A 55 18.13 -10.18 -5.29
N GLY A 56 17.55 -9.64 -6.37
CA GLY A 56 16.71 -8.44 -6.29
C GLY A 56 15.32 -8.72 -5.70
N PHE A 57 14.93 -10.00 -5.57
CA PHE A 57 13.67 -10.44 -4.99
C PHE A 57 13.85 -10.79 -3.51
N HIS A 58 12.92 -10.29 -2.69
CA HIS A 58 12.88 -10.62 -1.27
C HIS A 58 11.63 -11.44 -0.95
N GLU A 59 11.68 -12.19 0.14
CA GLU A 59 10.66 -13.17 0.55
C GLU A 59 9.23 -12.60 0.61
N LYS A 60 9.08 -11.32 0.94
CA LYS A 60 7.78 -10.67 1.19
C LYS A 60 7.55 -9.47 0.30
N ASN A 61 8.22 -9.42 -0.85
CA ASN A 61 7.94 -8.40 -1.86
C ASN A 61 6.47 -8.40 -2.22
N HIS A 62 5.83 -7.24 -2.12
CA HIS A 62 4.42 -7.10 -2.47
C HIS A 62 4.12 -5.71 -3.02
N ILE A 63 2.98 -5.60 -3.69
CA ILE A 63 2.44 -4.33 -4.15
C ILE A 63 1.26 -3.98 -3.25
N GLN A 64 1.21 -2.75 -2.77
CA GLN A 64 -0.01 -2.20 -2.19
C GLN A 64 -0.60 -1.17 -3.15
N ILE A 65 -1.92 -1.19 -3.26
CA ILE A 65 -2.69 -0.26 -4.08
C ILE A 65 -3.69 0.42 -3.15
N CYS A 66 -3.64 1.75 -3.10
CA CYS A 66 -4.64 2.58 -2.43
C CYS A 66 -5.54 3.21 -3.49
N ILE A 67 -6.83 2.86 -3.49
CA ILE A 67 -7.84 3.44 -4.38
C ILE A 67 -8.42 4.69 -3.71
N ARG A 68 -8.22 5.86 -4.33
CA ARG A 68 -8.78 7.13 -3.85
C ARG A 68 -10.12 7.44 -4.50
N ASN A 69 -10.28 7.13 -5.78
CA ASN A 69 -11.54 7.31 -6.50
C ASN A 69 -12.40 6.05 -6.39
N PRO A 70 -13.50 6.06 -5.60
CA PRO A 70 -14.33 4.87 -5.43
C PRO A 70 -15.00 4.42 -6.74
N ASN A 71 -15.14 5.29 -7.74
CA ASN A 71 -15.71 4.93 -9.05
C ASN A 71 -14.82 3.96 -9.85
N CYS A 72 -13.55 3.78 -9.44
CA CYS A 72 -12.67 2.75 -9.99
C CYS A 72 -13.01 1.34 -9.46
N ILE A 73 -13.75 1.23 -8.36
CA ILE A 73 -14.18 -0.06 -7.78
C ILE A 73 -15.38 -0.57 -8.58
N LYS A 74 -15.16 -1.61 -9.41
CA LYS A 74 -16.22 -2.20 -10.26
C LYS A 74 -17.16 -3.12 -9.50
N GLY A 75 -16.72 -3.66 -8.37
CA GLY A 75 -17.50 -4.51 -7.50
C GLY A 75 -16.73 -4.83 -6.23
N PHE A 76 -17.45 -5.13 -5.17
CA PHE A 76 -16.90 -5.70 -3.95
C PHE A 76 -17.64 -7.01 -3.67
N PHE A 77 -16.90 -8.03 -3.23
CA PHE A 77 -17.47 -9.32 -2.89
C PHE A 77 -17.22 -9.55 -1.41
N LEU A 78 -18.28 -9.85 -0.67
CA LEU A 78 -18.15 -10.31 0.72
C LEU A 78 -17.93 -11.82 0.69
N PRO A 79 -16.78 -12.35 1.18
CA PRO A 79 -16.55 -13.78 1.21
C PRO A 79 -17.66 -14.50 1.97
N ARG A 80 -18.22 -15.53 1.36
CA ARG A 80 -19.22 -16.38 2.02
C ARG A 80 -18.52 -17.27 3.03
N LYS A 81 -19.20 -17.53 4.16
CA LYS A 81 -18.77 -18.59 5.07
C LYS A 81 -18.98 -19.94 4.39
N GLU A 82 -18.01 -20.83 4.58
CA GLU A 82 -18.13 -22.22 4.18
C GLU A 82 -19.35 -22.85 4.86
N VAL A 83 -20.10 -23.65 4.11
CA VAL A 83 -21.21 -24.44 4.62
C VAL A 83 -20.87 -25.91 4.36
N LYS A 84 -21.29 -26.80 5.27
CA LYS A 84 -21.25 -28.24 4.96
C LYS A 84 -22.18 -28.51 3.78
N TRP A 85 -21.57 -28.77 2.63
CA TRP A 85 -22.21 -29.24 1.40
C TRP A 85 -22.01 -30.77 1.33
N PRO A 86 -22.95 -31.55 0.76
CA PRO A 86 -22.94 -33.02 0.85
C PRO A 86 -21.62 -33.67 0.45
#